data_AF-A0A7C3JVX5-F1
#
_entry.id   AF-A0A7C3JVX5-F1
#
_cell.length_a   1.000
_cell.length_b   1.000
_cell.length_c   1.000
_cell.angle_alpha   90.00
_cell.angle_beta   90.00
_cell.angle_gamma   90.00
#
_symmetry.space_group_name_H-M   'P 1'
#
loop_
_entity.id
_entity.type
_entity.pdbx_description
1 polymer ?
#
loop_
_entity_poly.entity_id
_entity_poly.type
_entity_poly.pdbx_seq_one_letter_code
_entity_poly.pdbx_strand_id
1 'polypeptide(L)'
;MTRDDFDVMRNSRDRSIWRWFEFFPVMHRSSIVSLGEGDTPLIHARRLGALLDMPNLYLKNDTVLPTGSLKDRSNSVAISVAEELGFSTAAVISTGNAAASVAAYAAAAGMKSVVMVPAGTASSKIVQARAYGATVIVVQGSFDNEVARLYRAAVEQFGWYDCLSSNPYRIGKKSYAYELVDQLGGQAPDWVVHPTAGGAGIHFMWQGFRELVSLGWTHRLPKLVAAQSAMAAPIAAAFEKGF
;
A
#
# COMPACT_ATOMS: atom_id res chain seq x y z
N MET A 1 -15.75 10.80 15.36
CA MET A 1 -15.52 11.64 14.19
C MET A 1 -16.86 12.04 13.58
N THR A 2 -17.05 13.31 13.22
CA THR A 2 -18.26 13.92 12.66
C THR A 2 -18.07 14.28 11.17
N ARG A 3 -19.08 14.83 10.50
CA ARG A 3 -18.93 15.32 9.11
C ARG A 3 -17.96 16.51 9.01
N ASP A 4 -17.93 17.38 10.02
CA ASP A 4 -17.02 18.53 10.06
C ASP A 4 -15.55 18.08 10.12
N ASP A 5 -15.26 16.96 10.83
CA ASP A 5 -13.92 16.38 10.85
C ASP A 5 -13.46 15.98 9.43
N PHE A 6 -14.36 15.45 8.61
CA PHE A 6 -14.05 15.11 7.22
C PHE A 6 -13.72 16.35 6.38
N ASP A 7 -14.46 17.43 6.57
CA ASP A 7 -14.23 18.70 5.89
C ASP A 7 -12.90 19.33 6.31
N VAL A 8 -12.52 19.23 7.60
CA VAL A 8 -11.21 19.64 8.08
C VAL A 8 -10.10 18.81 7.43
N MET A 9 -10.25 17.49 7.39
CA MET A 9 -9.26 16.59 6.77
C MET A 9 -9.10 16.86 5.27
N ARG A 10 -10.20 17.09 4.52
CA ARG A 10 -10.13 17.38 3.08
C ARG A 10 -9.43 18.69 2.76
N ASN A 11 -9.62 19.69 3.62
CA ASN A 11 -9.07 21.03 3.46
C ASN A 11 -7.66 21.16 4.04
N SER A 12 -7.09 20.06 4.54
CA SER A 12 -5.72 20.02 5.03
C SER A 12 -4.73 20.44 3.94
N ARG A 13 -3.68 21.17 4.35
CA ARG A 13 -2.53 21.49 3.49
C ARG A 13 -1.61 20.28 3.30
N ASP A 14 -1.70 19.28 4.19
CA ASP A 14 -1.00 18.02 4.01
C ASP A 14 -1.67 17.21 2.89
N ARG A 15 -0.90 16.94 1.84
CA ARG A 15 -1.34 16.15 0.67
C ARG A 15 -0.84 14.70 0.73
N SER A 16 -0.28 14.26 1.84
CA SER A 16 0.03 12.85 2.05
C SER A 16 -1.19 12.07 2.56
N ILE A 17 -1.03 10.75 2.74
CA ILE A 17 -2.02 9.92 3.43
C ILE A 17 -2.21 10.36 4.89
N TRP A 18 -1.24 11.07 5.49
CA TRP A 18 -1.28 11.46 6.90
C TRP A 18 -2.25 12.59 7.22
N ARG A 19 -2.88 13.19 6.21
CA ARG A 19 -4.10 13.98 6.44
C ARG A 19 -5.24 13.17 7.03
N TRP A 20 -5.18 11.84 6.92
CA TRP A 20 -6.11 10.87 7.51
C TRP A 20 -5.52 10.18 8.74
N PHE A 21 -4.64 10.85 9.48
CA PHE A 21 -3.86 10.31 10.61
C PHE A 21 -4.71 9.48 11.60
N GLU A 22 -5.91 9.96 11.93
CA GLU A 22 -6.82 9.37 12.91
C GLU A 22 -7.32 7.98 12.51
N PHE A 23 -7.15 7.60 11.25
CA PHE A 23 -7.47 6.27 10.74
C PHE A 23 -6.29 5.30 10.84
N PHE A 24 -5.07 5.74 11.15
CA PHE A 24 -3.89 4.89 11.17
C PHE A 24 -3.42 4.58 12.60
N PRO A 25 -2.81 3.41 12.82
CA PRO A 25 -2.41 2.93 14.14
C PRO A 25 -1.05 3.51 14.57
N VAL A 26 -0.89 4.84 14.49
CA VAL A 26 0.28 5.58 14.99
C VAL A 26 -0.22 6.55 16.03
N MET A 27 0.32 6.50 17.24
CA MET A 27 -0.19 7.30 18.35
C MET A 27 0.37 8.71 18.35
N HIS A 28 1.64 8.88 17.96
CA HIS A 28 2.35 10.15 17.98
C HIS A 28 2.67 10.62 16.57
N ARG A 29 2.18 11.81 16.21
CA ARG A 29 2.49 12.44 14.91
C ARG A 29 3.99 12.65 14.69
N SER A 30 4.80 12.73 15.75
CA SER A 30 6.26 12.85 15.66
C SER A 30 6.94 11.59 15.10
N SER A 31 6.28 10.43 15.14
CA SER A 31 6.79 9.17 14.60
C SER A 31 6.40 8.96 13.14
N ILE A 32 5.72 9.93 12.51
CA ILE A 32 5.33 9.82 11.11
C ILE A 32 6.57 9.85 10.21
N VAL A 33 6.76 8.77 9.46
CA VAL A 33 7.73 8.66 8.37
C VAL A 33 6.98 8.77 7.04
N SER A 34 7.05 9.93 6.41
CA SER A 34 6.40 10.21 5.13
C SER A 34 7.40 10.73 4.10
N LEU A 35 7.18 10.35 2.85
CA LEU A 35 7.85 10.91 1.67
C LEU A 35 6.87 11.70 0.80
N GLY A 36 5.68 12.04 1.34
CA GLY A 36 4.61 12.72 0.61
C GLY A 36 3.70 11.78 -0.19
N GLU A 37 3.69 10.49 0.13
CA GLU A 37 2.77 9.52 -0.49
C GLU A 37 1.31 9.85 -0.21
N GLY A 38 0.46 9.72 -1.23
CA GLY A 38 -0.97 10.01 -1.13
C GLY A 38 -1.39 11.02 -2.18
N ASP A 39 -2.67 11.40 -2.10
CA ASP A 39 -3.32 12.41 -2.93
C ASP A 39 -3.04 12.27 -4.44
N THR A 40 -2.93 11.04 -4.91
CA THR A 40 -2.49 10.81 -6.29
C THR A 40 -3.56 11.25 -7.29
N PRO A 41 -3.19 11.62 -8.52
CA PRO A 41 -4.16 12.10 -9.50
C PRO A 41 -5.29 11.11 -9.76
N LEU A 42 -6.53 11.61 -9.81
CA LEU A 42 -7.69 10.90 -10.34
C LEU A 42 -7.99 11.44 -11.73
N ILE A 43 -7.51 10.74 -12.75
CA ILE A 43 -7.49 11.21 -14.14
C ILE A 43 -8.78 10.80 -14.84
N HIS A 44 -9.56 11.76 -15.34
CA HIS A 44 -10.74 11.48 -16.16
C HIS A 44 -10.33 10.98 -17.55
N ALA A 45 -10.52 9.69 -17.81
CA ALA A 45 -10.06 9.00 -19.01
C ALA A 45 -11.03 9.19 -20.19
N ARG A 46 -11.33 10.44 -20.57
CA ARG A 46 -12.39 10.82 -21.51
C ARG A 46 -12.43 10.01 -22.80
N ARG A 47 -11.28 9.84 -23.47
CA ARG A 47 -11.20 9.12 -24.75
C ARG A 47 -11.44 7.63 -24.61
N LEU A 48 -10.89 7.01 -23.57
CA LEU A 48 -11.11 5.60 -23.27
C LEU A 48 -12.56 5.36 -22.80
N GLY A 49 -13.07 6.27 -21.97
CA GLY A 49 -14.46 6.28 -21.53
C GLY A 49 -15.43 6.33 -22.71
N ALA A 50 -15.23 7.24 -23.67
CA ALA A 50 -16.05 7.30 -24.88
C ALA A 50 -16.00 6.01 -25.73
N LEU A 51 -14.83 5.37 -25.83
CA LEU A 51 -14.67 4.10 -26.56
C LEU A 51 -15.42 2.93 -25.90
N LEU A 52 -15.55 2.94 -24.58
CA LEU A 52 -16.17 1.87 -23.79
C LEU A 52 -17.61 2.18 -23.35
N ASP A 53 -18.19 3.29 -23.82
CA ASP A 53 -19.48 3.81 -23.36
C ASP A 53 -19.54 4.04 -21.82
N MET A 54 -18.42 4.51 -21.27
CA MET A 54 -18.21 4.82 -19.85
C MET A 54 -17.81 6.29 -19.68
N PRO A 55 -18.75 7.25 -19.76
CA PRO A 55 -18.44 8.68 -19.72
C PRO A 55 -17.76 9.12 -18.42
N ASN A 56 -17.95 8.37 -17.32
CA ASN A 56 -17.38 8.63 -15.99
C ASN A 56 -16.26 7.63 -15.63
N LEU A 57 -15.37 7.33 -16.59
CA LEU A 57 -14.20 6.48 -16.35
C LEU A 57 -13.03 7.28 -15.80
N TYR A 58 -12.50 6.88 -14.64
CA TYR A 58 -11.36 7.53 -13.99
C TYR A 58 -10.20 6.55 -13.73
N LEU A 59 -8.96 7.06 -13.77
CA LEU A 59 -7.75 6.32 -13.47
C LEU A 59 -7.07 6.94 -12.23
N LYS A 60 -7.01 6.18 -11.14
CA LYS A 60 -6.27 6.57 -9.93
C LYS A 60 -4.80 6.23 -10.11
N ASN A 61 -3.96 7.25 -10.30
CA ASN A 61 -2.60 7.06 -10.76
C ASN A 61 -1.56 7.00 -9.62
N ASP A 62 -1.34 5.82 -9.05
CA ASP A 62 -0.32 5.61 -8.00
C ASP A 62 1.11 5.42 -8.52
N THR A 63 1.33 5.56 -9.83
CA THR A 63 2.70 5.49 -10.39
C THR A 63 3.55 6.71 -10.06
N VAL A 64 2.92 7.78 -9.56
CA VAL A 64 3.61 9.03 -9.16
C VAL A 64 3.98 9.06 -7.67
N LEU A 65 3.72 7.98 -6.94
CA LEU A 65 4.14 7.85 -5.54
C LEU A 65 5.68 7.85 -5.43
N PRO A 66 6.25 8.12 -4.25
CA PRO A 66 7.70 8.34 -4.08
C PRO A 66 8.61 7.26 -4.66
N THR A 67 8.25 5.98 -4.56
CA THR A 67 8.98 4.87 -5.19
C THR A 67 8.27 4.31 -6.43
N GLY A 68 7.26 5.02 -6.94
CA GLY A 68 6.50 4.69 -8.15
C GLY A 68 5.43 3.63 -7.95
N SER A 69 4.98 3.37 -6.72
CA SER A 69 4.05 2.28 -6.47
C SER A 69 3.22 2.42 -5.20
N LEU A 70 2.00 1.86 -5.22
CA LEU A 70 1.04 1.79 -4.11
C LEU A 70 1.59 1.20 -2.79
N LYS A 71 2.75 0.55 -2.81
CA LYS A 71 3.42 0.02 -1.62
C LYS A 71 3.79 1.14 -0.64
N ASP A 72 4.03 2.34 -1.15
CA ASP A 72 4.40 3.52 -0.37
C ASP A 72 3.36 3.87 0.68
N ARG A 73 2.07 3.81 0.30
CA ARG A 73 0.94 4.01 1.23
C ARG A 73 1.02 3.07 2.44
N SER A 74 1.26 1.78 2.20
CA SER A 74 1.35 0.78 3.28
C SER A 74 2.61 0.93 4.10
N ASN A 75 3.75 1.21 3.45
CA ASN A 75 5.04 1.18 4.11
C ASN A 75 5.32 2.46 4.87
N SER A 76 4.74 3.60 4.48
CA SER A 76 4.73 4.78 5.33
C SER A 76 4.09 4.46 6.68
N VAL A 77 2.89 3.87 6.71
CA VAL A 77 2.24 3.51 7.98
C VAL A 77 3.06 2.49 8.78
N ALA A 78 3.50 1.41 8.15
CA ALA A 78 4.24 0.36 8.85
C ALA A 78 5.59 0.85 9.40
N ILE A 79 6.32 1.69 8.66
CA ILE A 79 7.60 2.24 9.12
C ILE A 79 7.39 3.32 10.19
N SER A 80 6.33 4.12 10.13
CA SER A 80 5.97 5.01 11.24
C SER A 80 5.69 4.24 12.53
N VAL A 81 5.04 3.08 12.44
CA VAL A 81 4.85 2.19 13.61
C VAL A 81 6.19 1.61 14.07
N ALA A 82 7.06 1.21 13.14
CA ALA A 82 8.40 0.74 13.49
C ALA A 82 9.21 1.81 14.24
N GLU A 83 9.11 3.07 13.80
CA GLU A 83 9.76 4.25 14.41
C GLU A 83 9.20 4.48 15.83
N GLU A 84 7.87 4.48 15.98
CA GLU A 84 7.21 4.64 17.29
C GLU A 84 7.60 3.55 18.29
N LEU A 85 7.84 2.33 17.81
CA LEU A 85 8.27 1.20 18.62
C LEU A 85 9.80 1.10 18.80
N GLY A 86 10.57 2.03 18.22
CA GLY A 86 12.03 2.11 18.38
C GLY A 86 12.82 1.05 17.61
N PHE A 87 12.28 0.49 16.52
CA PHE A 87 13.03 -0.43 15.67
C PHE A 87 14.12 0.30 14.89
N SER A 88 15.32 -0.30 14.84
CA SER A 88 16.46 0.26 14.10
C SER A 88 16.65 -0.36 12.71
N THR A 89 15.94 -1.44 12.40
CA THR A 89 16.09 -2.19 11.15
C THR A 89 14.74 -2.70 10.66
N ALA A 90 14.41 -2.37 9.41
CA ALA A 90 13.26 -2.92 8.68
C ALA A 90 13.71 -4.01 7.72
N ALA A 91 12.98 -5.12 7.66
CA ALA A 91 13.30 -6.25 6.80
C ALA A 91 12.12 -6.59 5.87
N VAL A 92 12.42 -7.10 4.67
CA VAL A 92 11.40 -7.65 3.77
C VAL A 92 11.99 -8.73 2.86
N ILE A 93 11.16 -9.70 2.48
CA ILE A 93 11.42 -10.54 1.30
C ILE A 93 10.61 -9.98 0.13
N SER A 94 11.29 -9.45 -0.88
CA SER A 94 10.61 -8.97 -2.08
C SER A 94 11.58 -8.75 -3.22
N THR A 95 11.14 -9.09 -4.44
CA THR A 95 11.89 -8.90 -5.68
C THR A 95 11.34 -7.74 -6.50
N GLY A 96 10.82 -6.67 -5.88
CA GLY A 96 10.24 -5.55 -6.61
C GLY A 96 9.76 -4.41 -5.72
N ASN A 97 8.60 -3.86 -6.02
CA ASN A 97 8.12 -2.59 -5.43
C ASN A 97 8.11 -2.56 -3.90
N ALA A 98 7.86 -3.70 -3.22
CA ALA A 98 7.86 -3.71 -1.76
C ALA A 98 9.28 -3.58 -1.18
N ALA A 99 10.30 -4.14 -1.84
CA ALA A 99 11.70 -3.94 -1.46
C ALA A 99 12.12 -2.49 -1.62
N ALA A 100 11.81 -1.88 -2.77
CA ALA A 100 12.13 -0.48 -3.02
C ALA A 100 11.47 0.46 -2.01
N SER A 101 10.18 0.25 -1.77
CA SER A 101 9.42 1.05 -0.82
C SER A 101 9.90 0.87 0.63
N VAL A 102 10.10 -0.36 1.12
CA VAL A 102 10.66 -0.57 2.47
C VAL A 102 12.03 0.10 2.62
N ALA A 103 12.91 -0.02 1.62
CA ALA A 103 14.22 0.61 1.65
C ALA A 103 14.13 2.14 1.71
N ALA A 104 13.27 2.76 0.89
CA ALA A 104 13.09 4.21 0.86
C ALA A 104 12.59 4.77 2.20
N TYR A 105 11.54 4.16 2.77
CA TYR A 105 10.96 4.63 4.03
C TYR A 105 11.87 4.33 5.23
N ALA A 106 12.57 3.19 5.24
CA ALA A 106 13.59 2.93 6.26
C ALA A 106 14.71 3.97 6.21
N ALA A 107 15.20 4.33 5.02
CA ALA A 107 16.20 5.38 4.87
C ALA A 107 15.68 6.74 5.35
N ALA A 108 14.43 7.08 5.06
CA ALA A 108 13.78 8.31 5.54
C ALA A 108 13.65 8.35 7.08
N ALA A 109 13.47 7.20 7.72
CA ALA A 109 13.42 7.04 9.18
C ALA A 109 14.82 6.95 9.82
N GLY A 110 15.91 6.91 9.04
CA GLY A 110 17.25 6.63 9.57
C GLY A 110 17.45 5.17 10.03
N MET A 111 16.54 4.27 9.65
CA MET A 111 16.65 2.82 9.91
C MET A 111 17.52 2.13 8.86
N LYS A 112 18.16 1.02 9.26
CA LYS A 112 18.73 0.09 8.29
C LYS A 112 17.60 -0.64 7.56
N SER A 113 17.84 -1.01 6.30
CA SER A 113 16.93 -1.91 5.58
C SER A 113 17.64 -3.17 5.09
N VAL A 114 16.97 -4.31 5.27
CA VAL A 114 17.44 -5.63 4.80
C VAL A 114 16.41 -6.18 3.82
N VAL A 115 16.88 -6.55 2.63
CA VAL A 115 16.05 -7.14 1.58
C VAL A 115 16.59 -8.52 1.24
N MET A 116 15.80 -9.56 1.48
CA MET A 116 16.14 -10.92 1.04
C MET A 116 15.52 -11.24 -0.31
N VAL A 117 16.31 -11.83 -1.21
CA VAL A 117 15.86 -12.24 -2.55
C VAL A 117 16.46 -13.59 -2.96
N PRO A 118 15.77 -14.39 -3.77
CA PRO A 118 16.36 -15.60 -4.37
C PRO A 118 17.47 -15.24 -5.37
N ALA A 119 18.45 -16.13 -5.53
CA ALA A 119 19.62 -15.95 -6.41
C ALA A 119 19.28 -15.63 -7.87
N GLY A 120 18.17 -16.13 -8.39
CA GLY A 120 17.70 -15.84 -9.75
C GLY A 120 17.05 -14.46 -9.95
N THR A 121 17.04 -13.60 -8.92
CA THR A 121 16.39 -12.28 -9.02
C THR A 121 17.20 -11.35 -9.93
N ALA A 122 16.57 -10.89 -11.00
CA ALA A 122 17.18 -9.92 -11.92
C ALA A 122 17.63 -8.65 -11.16
N SER A 123 18.85 -8.18 -11.44
CA SER A 123 19.45 -7.01 -10.79
C SER A 123 18.61 -5.74 -10.95
N SER A 124 17.94 -5.58 -12.10
CA SER A 124 17.04 -4.47 -12.39
C SER A 124 15.85 -4.38 -11.43
N LYS A 125 15.46 -5.50 -10.80
CA LYS A 125 14.35 -5.52 -9.83
C LYS A 125 14.73 -5.06 -8.43
N ILE A 126 16.02 -5.07 -8.11
CA ILE A 126 16.56 -4.71 -6.78
C ILE A 126 17.40 -3.43 -6.81
N VAL A 127 17.61 -2.84 -7.99
CA VAL A 127 18.42 -1.63 -8.17
C VAL A 127 17.90 -0.46 -7.33
N GLN A 128 16.57 -0.27 -7.32
CA GLN A 128 15.95 0.83 -6.58
C GLN A 128 16.11 0.64 -5.05
N ALA A 129 15.94 -0.59 -4.55
CA ALA A 129 16.16 -0.88 -3.13
C ALA A 129 17.63 -0.63 -2.72
N ARG A 130 18.60 -1.04 -3.56
CA ARG A 130 20.02 -0.76 -3.33
C ARG A 130 20.33 0.74 -3.37
N ALA A 131 19.72 1.48 -4.29
CA ALA A 131 19.89 2.93 -4.40
C ALA A 131 19.43 3.67 -3.13
N TYR A 132 18.40 3.16 -2.45
CA TYR A 132 17.97 3.65 -1.14
C TYR A 132 18.78 3.08 0.04
N GLY A 133 19.87 2.37 -0.21
CA GLY A 133 20.79 1.89 0.84
C GLY A 133 20.44 0.54 1.45
N ALA A 134 19.55 -0.26 0.85
CA ALA A 134 19.23 -1.57 1.37
C ALA A 134 20.42 -2.55 1.31
N THR A 135 20.61 -3.28 2.40
CA THR A 135 21.45 -4.48 2.42
C THR A 135 20.69 -5.61 1.74
N VAL A 136 21.06 -5.92 0.49
CA VAL A 136 20.43 -7.01 -0.26
C VAL A 136 21.15 -8.32 0.00
N ILE A 137 20.46 -9.25 0.65
CA ILE A 137 20.94 -10.61 0.92
C ILE A 137 20.37 -11.54 -0.16
N VAL A 138 21.28 -12.14 -0.93
CA VAL A 138 20.92 -13.10 -1.97
C VAL A 138 20.97 -14.51 -1.39
N VAL A 139 19.85 -15.21 -1.46
CA VAL A 139 19.67 -16.55 -0.89
C VAL A 139 19.59 -17.58 -2.02
N GLN A 140 20.34 -18.68 -1.88
CA GLN A 140 20.21 -19.83 -2.76
C GLN A 140 18.95 -20.62 -2.40
N GLY A 141 18.04 -20.77 -3.36
CA GLY A 141 16.79 -21.51 -3.18
C GLY A 141 15.56 -20.77 -3.67
N SER A 142 14.40 -21.38 -3.44
CA SER A 142 13.09 -20.88 -3.85
C SER A 142 12.58 -19.78 -2.92
N PHE A 143 11.73 -18.90 -3.47
CA PHE A 143 11.14 -17.78 -2.72
C PHE A 143 10.29 -18.28 -1.55
N ASP A 144 9.38 -19.22 -1.81
CA ASP A 144 8.37 -19.67 -0.84
C ASP A 144 8.93 -20.62 0.23
N ASN A 145 10.09 -21.26 0.01
CA ASN A 145 10.70 -22.18 0.96
C ASN A 145 11.97 -21.61 1.60
N GLU A 146 13.12 -21.69 0.92
CA GLU A 146 14.42 -21.40 1.51
C GLU A 146 14.54 -19.94 1.94
N VAL A 147 14.14 -19.00 1.07
CA VAL A 147 14.23 -17.56 1.34
C VAL A 147 13.26 -17.19 2.47
N ALA A 148 12.01 -17.66 2.39
CA ALA A 148 11.00 -17.45 3.43
C ALA A 148 11.42 -18.00 4.81
N ARG A 149 12.01 -19.19 4.86
CA ARG A 149 12.50 -19.82 6.09
C ARG A 149 13.64 -19.03 6.71
N LEU A 150 14.66 -18.67 5.92
CA LEU A 150 15.83 -17.92 6.40
C LEU A 150 15.45 -16.52 6.87
N TYR A 151 14.54 -15.86 6.15
CA TYR A 151 14.02 -14.57 6.55
C TYR A 151 13.33 -14.60 7.91
N ARG A 152 12.42 -15.55 8.13
CA ARG A 152 11.73 -15.68 9.42
C ARG A 152 12.72 -15.91 10.56
N ALA A 153 13.69 -16.80 10.35
CA ALA A 153 14.75 -17.06 11.33
C ALA A 153 15.59 -15.80 11.62
N ALA A 154 15.91 -15.00 10.59
CA ALA A 154 16.67 -13.76 10.77
C ALA A 154 15.86 -12.67 11.49
N VAL A 155 14.58 -12.49 11.14
CA VAL A 155 13.68 -11.57 11.83
C VAL A 155 13.59 -11.90 13.33
N GLU A 156 13.40 -13.18 13.66
CA GLU A 156 13.34 -13.66 15.04
C GLU A 156 14.69 -13.47 15.77
N GLN A 157 15.79 -13.90 15.16
CA GLN A 157 17.13 -13.86 15.77
C GLN A 157 17.64 -12.43 16.01
N PHE A 158 17.37 -11.51 15.09
CA PHE A 158 17.91 -10.15 15.11
C PHE A 158 16.90 -9.08 15.55
N GLY A 159 15.65 -9.45 15.81
CA GLY A 159 14.60 -8.51 16.22
C GLY A 159 14.29 -7.45 15.15
N TRP A 160 14.39 -7.80 13.87
CA TRP A 160 14.10 -6.86 12.78
C TRP A 160 12.60 -6.64 12.61
N TYR A 161 12.21 -5.44 12.19
CA TYR A 161 10.81 -5.15 11.91
C TYR A 161 10.36 -5.79 10.59
N ASP A 162 9.44 -6.77 10.68
CA ASP A 162 8.94 -7.52 9.53
C ASP A 162 7.98 -6.69 8.67
N CYS A 163 8.38 -6.33 7.45
CA CYS A 163 7.55 -5.59 6.50
C CYS A 163 6.83 -6.48 5.46
N LEU A 164 6.68 -7.79 5.70
CA LEU A 164 5.89 -8.67 4.84
C LEU A 164 4.41 -8.28 4.80
N SER A 165 3.65 -8.84 3.86
CA SER A 165 2.22 -8.53 3.70
C SER A 165 1.36 -8.97 4.89
N SER A 166 1.88 -9.86 5.74
CA SER A 166 1.27 -10.30 7.00
C SER A 166 1.35 -9.26 8.12
N ASN A 167 2.20 -8.23 7.98
CA ASN A 167 2.32 -7.18 8.98
C ASN A 167 0.97 -6.41 9.07
N PRO A 168 0.33 -6.38 10.25
CA PRO A 168 -0.99 -5.80 10.43
C PRO A 168 -1.01 -4.29 10.26
N TYR A 169 0.13 -3.61 10.32
CA TYR A 169 0.26 -2.16 10.18
C TYR A 169 0.36 -1.68 8.72
N ARG A 170 0.38 -2.59 7.74
CA ARG A 170 0.42 -2.26 6.31
C ARG A 170 -0.93 -1.84 5.73
N ILE A 171 -1.79 -1.25 6.55
CA ILE A 171 -3.18 -0.89 6.21
C ILE A 171 -3.30 0.39 5.35
N GLY A 172 -2.21 1.12 5.14
CA GLY A 172 -2.23 2.44 4.48
C GLY A 172 -2.96 2.51 3.14
N LYS A 173 -3.13 1.40 2.42
CA LYS A 173 -3.94 1.31 1.19
C LYS A 173 -5.42 1.65 1.38
N LYS A 174 -5.94 1.66 2.60
CA LYS A 174 -7.31 2.15 2.86
C LYS A 174 -7.48 3.63 2.51
N SER A 175 -6.38 4.39 2.46
CA SER A 175 -6.35 5.77 1.94
C SER A 175 -6.93 5.92 0.53
N TYR A 176 -6.94 4.86 -0.30
CA TYR A 176 -7.65 4.89 -1.58
C TYR A 176 -9.11 5.30 -1.42
N ALA A 177 -9.81 4.72 -0.46
CA ALA A 177 -11.23 5.02 -0.27
C ALA A 177 -11.42 6.49 0.12
N TYR A 178 -10.58 7.00 1.01
CA TYR A 178 -10.65 8.38 1.49
C TYR A 178 -10.38 9.36 0.37
N GLU A 179 -9.30 9.13 -0.39
CA GLU A 179 -8.96 9.98 -1.54
C GLU A 179 -9.99 9.92 -2.65
N LEU A 180 -10.53 8.73 -2.97
CA LEU A 180 -11.56 8.61 -4.01
C LEU A 180 -12.83 9.35 -3.62
N VAL A 181 -13.32 9.19 -2.39
CA VAL A 181 -14.51 9.89 -1.91
C VAL A 181 -14.28 11.39 -1.89
N ASP A 182 -13.12 11.84 -1.42
CA ASP A 182 -12.73 13.26 -1.41
C ASP A 182 -12.68 13.84 -2.83
N GLN A 183 -11.91 13.22 -3.73
CA GLN A 183 -11.72 13.68 -5.12
C GLN A 183 -12.98 13.61 -5.98
N LEU A 184 -13.97 12.81 -5.59
CA LEU A 184 -15.29 12.73 -6.23
C LEU A 184 -16.35 13.58 -5.50
N GLY A 185 -15.93 14.59 -4.74
CA GLY A 185 -16.85 15.55 -4.12
C GLY A 185 -17.68 14.98 -2.97
N GLY A 186 -17.09 14.06 -2.20
CA GLY A 186 -17.75 13.39 -1.08
C GLY A 186 -18.61 12.19 -1.47
N GLN A 187 -18.54 11.71 -2.71
CA GLN A 187 -19.30 10.56 -3.20
C GLN A 187 -18.39 9.37 -3.49
N ALA A 188 -18.80 8.18 -3.09
CA ALA A 188 -18.13 6.96 -3.52
C ALA A 188 -18.45 6.65 -4.99
N PRO A 189 -17.51 6.07 -5.77
CA PRO A 189 -17.79 5.61 -7.12
C PRO A 189 -18.77 4.42 -7.11
N ASP A 190 -19.37 4.11 -8.26
CA ASP A 190 -20.23 2.92 -8.39
C ASP A 190 -19.42 1.62 -8.40
N TRP A 191 -18.28 1.66 -9.07
CA TRP A 191 -17.38 0.53 -9.25
C TRP A 191 -15.93 0.96 -9.06
N VAL A 192 -15.11 0.06 -8.51
CA VAL A 192 -13.65 0.19 -8.54
C VAL A 192 -13.05 -1.11 -9.05
N VAL A 193 -12.28 -1.02 -10.13
CA VAL A 193 -11.48 -2.14 -10.66
C VAL A 193 -10.06 -2.01 -10.14
N HIS A 194 -9.60 -3.02 -9.41
CA HIS A 194 -8.27 -3.01 -8.80
C HIS A 194 -7.44 -4.20 -9.32
N PRO A 195 -6.28 -3.97 -9.95
CA PRO A 195 -5.33 -5.02 -10.30
C PRO A 195 -4.85 -5.76 -9.05
N THR A 196 -5.17 -7.04 -8.94
CA THR A 196 -5.09 -7.76 -7.67
C THR A 196 -4.15 -8.97 -7.76
N ALA A 197 -3.08 -8.90 -6.98
CA ALA A 197 -2.22 -10.05 -6.67
C ALA A 197 -2.75 -10.77 -5.42
N GLY A 198 -2.10 -10.62 -4.26
CA GLY A 198 -2.50 -11.25 -3.00
C GLY A 198 -3.68 -10.63 -2.25
N GLY A 199 -4.58 -9.89 -2.91
CA GLY A 199 -5.84 -9.40 -2.30
C GLY A 199 -5.76 -8.22 -1.31
N ALA A 200 -4.62 -7.99 -0.65
CA ALA A 200 -4.54 -6.96 0.41
C ALA A 200 -4.92 -5.54 -0.05
N GLY A 201 -4.63 -5.16 -1.31
CA GLY A 201 -4.98 -3.84 -1.83
C GLY A 201 -6.49 -3.60 -1.90
N ILE A 202 -7.21 -4.51 -2.54
CA ILE A 202 -8.67 -4.44 -2.67
C ILE A 202 -9.36 -4.63 -1.33
N HIS A 203 -8.81 -5.47 -0.44
CA HIS A 203 -9.33 -5.65 0.92
C HIS A 203 -9.25 -4.37 1.77
N PHE A 204 -8.08 -3.72 1.83
CA PHE A 204 -7.96 -2.48 2.62
C PHE A 204 -8.73 -1.32 2.00
N MET A 205 -8.88 -1.28 0.68
CA MET A 205 -9.76 -0.34 0.01
C MET A 205 -11.22 -0.54 0.43
N TRP A 206 -11.72 -1.77 0.43
CA TRP A 206 -13.04 -2.12 0.96
C TRP A 206 -13.21 -1.69 2.42
N GLN A 207 -12.21 -1.98 3.26
CA GLN A 207 -12.21 -1.58 4.67
C GLN A 207 -12.32 -0.06 4.79
N GLY A 208 -11.53 0.70 4.03
CA GLY A 208 -11.60 2.17 4.02
C GLY A 208 -12.99 2.68 3.65
N PHE A 209 -13.63 2.11 2.61
CA PHE A 209 -15.01 2.49 2.26
C PHE A 209 -16.00 2.15 3.37
N ARG A 210 -15.85 1.01 4.04
CA ARG A 210 -16.70 0.64 5.19
C ARG A 210 -16.55 1.58 6.37
N GLU A 211 -15.33 2.00 6.67
CA GLU A 211 -15.06 3.00 7.70
C GLU A 211 -15.79 4.31 7.37
N LEU A 212 -15.66 4.81 6.14
CA LEU A 212 -16.36 6.02 5.69
C LEU A 212 -17.90 5.88 5.76
N VAL A 213 -18.45 4.73 5.40
CA VAL A 213 -19.90 4.46 5.52
C VAL A 213 -20.33 4.44 6.98
N SER A 214 -19.56 3.78 7.86
CA SER A 214 -19.89 3.72 9.29
C SER A 214 -19.89 5.09 9.98
N LEU A 215 -19.07 6.02 9.47
CA LEU A 215 -19.02 7.41 9.92
C LEU A 215 -20.09 8.30 9.27
N GLY A 216 -20.89 7.77 8.34
CA GLY A 216 -21.88 8.55 7.59
C GLY A 216 -21.27 9.52 6.58
N TRP A 217 -19.99 9.36 6.21
CA TRP A 217 -19.30 10.25 5.28
C TRP A 217 -19.56 9.92 3.81
N THR A 218 -20.01 8.70 3.54
CA THR A 218 -20.61 8.29 2.27
C THR A 218 -21.73 7.30 2.57
N HIS A 219 -22.73 7.21 1.70
CA HIS A 219 -23.88 6.32 1.91
C HIS A 219 -23.83 5.06 1.03
N ARG A 220 -22.77 4.90 0.23
CA ARG A 220 -22.62 3.80 -0.73
C ARG A 220 -21.27 3.11 -0.55
N LEU A 221 -21.32 1.77 -0.56
CA LEU A 221 -20.14 0.95 -0.80
C LEU A 221 -20.02 0.70 -2.31
N PRO A 222 -18.87 1.02 -2.93
CA PRO A 222 -18.65 0.68 -4.33
C PRO A 222 -18.60 -0.83 -4.52
N LYS A 223 -19.01 -1.29 -5.70
CA LYS A 223 -18.74 -2.66 -6.12
C LYS A 223 -17.27 -2.78 -6.50
N LEU A 224 -16.56 -3.73 -5.89
CA LEU A 224 -15.13 -3.91 -6.11
C LEU A 224 -14.88 -5.09 -7.04
N VAL A 225 -14.02 -4.89 -8.03
CA VAL A 225 -13.62 -5.90 -9.01
C VAL A 225 -12.14 -6.20 -8.86
N ALA A 226 -11.80 -7.43 -8.50
CA ALA A 226 -10.42 -7.91 -8.49
C ALA A 226 -10.02 -8.38 -9.90
N ALA A 227 -9.19 -7.60 -10.58
CA ALA A 227 -8.65 -7.99 -11.88
C ALA A 227 -7.34 -8.78 -11.71
N GLN A 228 -7.32 -10.06 -12.07
CA GLN A 228 -6.13 -10.91 -12.03
C GLN A 228 -5.70 -11.34 -13.43
N SER A 229 -4.40 -11.63 -13.61
CA SER A 229 -3.91 -12.25 -14.84
C SER A 229 -4.43 -13.68 -14.94
N ALA A 230 -4.84 -14.12 -16.14
CA ALA A 230 -5.31 -15.48 -16.37
C ALA A 230 -4.28 -16.56 -15.93
N MET A 231 -2.98 -16.25 -15.96
CA MET A 231 -1.90 -17.15 -15.54
C MET A 231 -1.73 -17.24 -14.01
N ALA A 232 -2.35 -16.33 -13.25
CA ALA A 232 -2.20 -16.23 -11.80
C ALA A 232 -3.46 -15.60 -11.18
N ALA A 233 -4.56 -16.34 -11.20
CA ALA A 233 -5.88 -15.87 -10.75
C ALA A 233 -6.50 -16.69 -9.60
N PRO A 234 -5.77 -16.93 -8.49
CA PRO A 234 -6.28 -17.78 -7.40
C PRO A 234 -7.53 -17.21 -6.70
N ILE A 235 -7.69 -15.88 -6.63
CA ILE A 235 -8.86 -15.25 -6.01
C ILE A 235 -10.06 -15.37 -6.95
N ALA A 236 -9.89 -15.15 -8.26
CA ALA A 236 -10.96 -15.36 -9.23
C ALA A 236 -11.43 -16.82 -9.23
N ALA A 237 -10.49 -17.77 -9.23
CA ALA A 237 -10.80 -19.20 -9.17
C ALA A 237 -11.50 -19.61 -7.87
N ALA A 238 -11.20 -18.94 -6.75
CA ALA A 238 -11.91 -19.17 -5.48
C ALA A 238 -13.34 -18.60 -5.53
N PHE A 239 -13.50 -17.38 -6.05
CA PHE A 239 -14.80 -16.73 -6.21
C PHE A 239 -15.76 -17.51 -7.11
N GLU A 240 -15.28 -18.04 -8.24
CA GLU A 240 -16.07 -18.90 -9.14
C GLU A 240 -16.56 -20.19 -8.46
N LYS A 241 -15.82 -20.66 -7.45
CA LYS A 241 -16.20 -21.84 -6.64
C LYS A 241 -17.11 -21.49 -5.46
N GLY A 242 -17.48 -20.22 -5.28
CA GLY A 242 -18.37 -19.76 -4.21
C GLY A 242 -17.71 -19.56 -2.84
N PHE A 243 -16.39 -19.36 -2.80
CA PHE A 243 -15.68 -18.92 -1.59
C PHE A 243 -15.75 -17.41 -1.37
#